data_AF-A0A238FEA6-F1
#
_entry.id   AF-A0A238FEA6-F1
#
_cell.length_a   1.000
_cell.length_b   1.000
_cell.length_c   1.000
_cell.angle_alpha   90.00
_cell.angle_beta   90.00
_cell.angle_gamma   90.00
#
_symmetry.space_group_name_H-M   'P 1'
#
loop_
_entity.id
_entity.type
_entity.pdbx_description
1 polymer ?
#
loop_
_entity_poly.entity_id
_entity_poly.type
_entity_poly.pdbx_seq_one_letter_code
_entity_poly.pdbx_strand_id
1 'polypeptide(L)'
;MIDPLIGMTFDASSMLASSGRRGDDGSAPRGGNGSQVLPVADLPDDFDGVPEDGMQYLFTVRREAQKRPSINRVPNPYQVIEQGPSLTPSTPRARQLARPTEAWSSAFVTQFLQLRRRIAAAPALSSFPPTTHNALPQPQDQGAWHLFIHGRKTAQTTEAANKSSSSASATLSTRIPTAPPPAATQSPTTPINVQMTPAELEAADLLQAAKSHLLASLELDAPSVSEFPESEATDEVSSHPPHYPTPSLLLSIPAYYIPRLLFHFQCWLVTKQEDYEMMINYVPSTIFAPSSLRRKPQTSSSSTTTPTLPLAAVPAKAPPRPPLMTAHELHWLLSLLTRLDTLLDGEDISSLRSLVRTIKHSNEASEKARMQREGDRKRPRGMEEKREDEDEAERRGLGWMIVAIVCGEVWGQKDLWDE
;
A
#
# COMPACT_ATOMS: atom_id res chain seq x y z
N MET A 1 37.10 -0.91 -32.18
CA MET A 1 36.84 -2.31 -31.79
C MET A 1 35.69 -2.27 -30.80
N ILE A 2 34.48 -2.48 -31.32
CA ILE A 2 33.21 -2.41 -30.59
C ILE A 2 32.55 -3.75 -30.87
N ASP A 3 32.36 -4.56 -29.82
CA ASP A 3 31.59 -5.80 -29.88
C ASP A 3 30.10 -5.47 -29.92
N PRO A 4 29.33 -6.01 -30.88
CA PRO A 4 27.88 -5.99 -30.86
C PRO A 4 27.38 -7.43 -30.65
N LEU A 5 26.94 -7.81 -29.45
CA LEU A 5 26.24 -9.07 -29.29
C LEU A 5 25.12 -8.97 -28.24
N ILE A 6 23.95 -9.45 -28.66
CA ILE A 6 22.73 -9.75 -27.89
C ILE A 6 21.75 -8.57 -27.76
N GLY A 7 21.12 -8.25 -28.88
CA GLY A 7 19.76 -7.69 -28.90
C GLY A 7 18.80 -8.76 -29.42
N MET A 8 17.96 -9.33 -28.56
CA MET A 8 16.83 -10.16 -28.99
C MET A 8 15.66 -9.23 -29.31
N THR A 9 15.53 -8.85 -30.58
CA THR A 9 14.34 -8.17 -31.09
C THR A 9 13.25 -9.22 -31.35
N PHE A 10 12.14 -9.13 -30.63
CA PHE A 10 10.93 -9.88 -30.95
C PHE A 10 10.26 -9.22 -32.15
N ASP A 11 10.39 -9.86 -33.31
CA ASP A 11 9.70 -9.47 -34.54
C ASP A 11 8.32 -10.17 -34.59
N ALA A 12 7.27 -9.40 -34.35
CA ALA A 12 5.88 -9.87 -34.40
C ALA A 12 5.36 -10.07 -35.84
N SER A 13 6.13 -9.74 -36.88
CA SER A 13 5.73 -9.94 -38.27
C SER A 13 5.93 -11.38 -38.77
N SER A 14 6.61 -12.25 -38.03
CA SER A 14 6.85 -13.64 -38.47
C SER A 14 5.68 -14.61 -38.21
N MET A 15 4.62 -14.22 -37.49
CA MET A 15 3.49 -15.12 -37.20
C MET A 15 2.37 -15.12 -38.23
N LEU A 16 2.38 -14.21 -39.22
CA LEU A 16 1.33 -14.14 -40.25
C LEU A 16 1.70 -14.79 -41.60
N ALA A 17 2.88 -15.41 -41.71
CA ALA A 17 3.41 -15.90 -42.99
C ALA A 17 3.53 -17.44 -43.11
N SER A 18 2.83 -18.23 -42.29
CA SER A 18 2.87 -19.70 -42.36
C SER A 18 1.50 -20.34 -42.62
N SER A 19 0.86 -20.01 -43.74
CA SER A 19 -0.38 -20.65 -44.21
C SER A 19 -0.22 -21.24 -45.61
N GLY A 20 0.86 -21.99 -45.83
CA GLY A 20 1.21 -22.58 -47.12
C GLY A 20 1.73 -24.01 -47.01
N ARG A 21 0.97 -24.92 -46.38
CA ARG A 21 1.17 -26.37 -46.54
C ARG A 21 -0.16 -27.05 -46.85
N ARG A 22 -0.25 -27.48 -48.11
CA ARG A 22 -1.22 -28.45 -48.63
C ARG A 22 -0.88 -29.85 -48.13
N GLY A 23 -1.91 -30.59 -47.74
CA GLY A 23 -1.91 -32.06 -47.69
C GLY A 23 -1.84 -32.65 -46.29
N ASP A 24 -3.00 -32.89 -45.67
CA ASP A 24 -3.47 -34.23 -45.30
C ASP A 24 -4.87 -34.10 -44.66
N ASP A 25 -5.87 -34.64 -45.33
CA ASP A 25 -7.29 -34.54 -44.96
C ASP A 25 -7.63 -35.64 -43.95
N GLY A 26 -7.93 -35.29 -42.69
CA GLY A 26 -8.49 -36.29 -41.77
C GLY A 26 -8.66 -35.95 -40.29
N SER A 27 -8.08 -34.87 -39.75
CA SER A 27 -8.38 -34.48 -38.36
C SER A 27 -8.07 -33.01 -38.10
N ALA A 28 -9.10 -32.17 -38.10
CA ALA A 28 -8.96 -30.76 -37.77
C ALA A 28 -8.53 -30.59 -36.30
N PRO A 29 -7.57 -29.71 -35.97
CA PRO A 29 -7.19 -29.42 -34.58
C PRO A 29 -8.39 -28.85 -33.81
N ARG A 30 -9.01 -29.68 -32.96
CA ARG A 30 -10.01 -29.28 -31.97
C ARG A 30 -9.31 -28.47 -30.86
N GLY A 31 -9.36 -27.15 -30.91
CA GLY A 31 -8.80 -26.37 -29.79
C GLY A 31 -8.89 -24.84 -29.85
N GLY A 32 -9.72 -24.26 -30.71
CA GLY A 32 -9.98 -22.81 -30.72
C GLY A 32 -11.40 -22.48 -30.27
N ASN A 33 -11.66 -21.22 -29.87
CA ASN A 33 -12.97 -20.65 -29.50
C ASN A 33 -13.97 -20.66 -30.67
N GLY A 34 -14.31 -21.85 -31.14
CA GLY A 34 -15.07 -22.13 -32.37
C GLY A 34 -14.96 -23.59 -32.82
N SER A 35 -14.43 -24.50 -31.97
CA SER A 35 -14.35 -25.93 -32.32
C SER A 35 -15.75 -26.47 -32.63
N GLN A 36 -15.93 -26.94 -33.86
CA GLN A 36 -17.19 -27.48 -34.34
C GLN A 36 -17.63 -28.68 -33.50
N VAL A 37 -18.73 -28.52 -32.75
CA VAL A 37 -19.31 -29.58 -31.91
C VAL A 37 -20.28 -30.46 -32.70
N LEU A 38 -20.90 -29.91 -33.75
CA LEU A 38 -21.95 -30.58 -34.53
C LEU A 38 -21.45 -30.96 -35.94
N PRO A 39 -21.80 -32.14 -36.45
CA PRO A 39 -21.49 -32.51 -37.83
C PRO A 39 -22.22 -31.57 -38.80
N VAL A 40 -21.57 -31.26 -39.92
CA VAL A 40 -22.10 -30.42 -41.00
C VAL A 40 -22.05 -31.23 -42.27
N ALA A 41 -23.10 -31.16 -43.08
CA ALA A 41 -23.17 -31.91 -44.33
C ALA A 41 -22.25 -31.28 -45.39
N ASP A 42 -21.63 -32.12 -46.22
CA ASP A 42 -20.86 -31.68 -47.38
C ASP A 42 -21.80 -31.57 -48.60
N LEU A 43 -22.43 -30.41 -48.76
CA LEU A 43 -23.31 -30.11 -49.90
C LEU A 43 -22.56 -29.30 -50.97
N PRO A 44 -22.99 -29.34 -52.24
CA PRO A 44 -22.46 -28.47 -53.28
C PRO A 44 -22.66 -26.98 -52.95
N ASP A 45 -21.73 -26.12 -53.36
CA ASP A 45 -21.80 -24.67 -53.12
C ASP A 45 -23.06 -24.01 -53.70
N ASP A 46 -23.61 -24.59 -54.76
CA ASP A 46 -24.82 -24.15 -55.47
C ASP A 46 -26.12 -24.77 -54.92
N PHE A 47 -26.10 -25.37 -53.72
CA PHE A 47 -27.30 -25.94 -53.10
C PHE A 47 -28.33 -24.85 -52.75
N ASP A 48 -29.44 -24.83 -53.47
CA ASP A 48 -30.58 -23.92 -53.28
C ASP A 48 -31.87 -24.63 -52.82
N GLY A 49 -31.75 -25.90 -52.39
CA GLY A 49 -32.85 -26.68 -51.84
C GLY A 49 -33.25 -26.29 -50.41
N VAL A 50 -34.43 -26.76 -49.98
CA VAL A 50 -34.84 -26.67 -48.57
C VAL A 50 -34.03 -27.71 -47.78
N PRO A 51 -33.33 -27.34 -46.69
CA PRO A 51 -32.57 -28.30 -45.89
C PRO A 51 -33.53 -29.30 -45.23
N GLU A 52 -33.31 -30.59 -45.45
CA GLU A 52 -34.17 -31.65 -44.93
C GLU A 52 -33.73 -32.15 -43.55
N ASP A 53 -32.46 -31.91 -43.19
CA ASP A 53 -31.85 -32.34 -41.93
C ASP A 53 -30.99 -31.23 -41.29
N GLY A 54 -30.70 -31.36 -39.99
CA GLY A 54 -29.92 -30.42 -39.20
C GLY A 54 -28.50 -30.20 -39.73
N MET A 55 -27.87 -31.23 -40.30
CA MET A 55 -26.52 -31.10 -40.88
C MET A 55 -26.53 -30.22 -42.15
N GLN A 56 -27.55 -30.35 -42.99
CA GLN A 56 -27.74 -29.52 -44.19
C GLN A 56 -28.08 -28.08 -43.80
N TYR A 57 -28.90 -27.90 -42.76
CA TYR A 57 -29.21 -26.58 -42.21
C TYR A 57 -27.93 -25.85 -41.74
N LEU A 58 -27.06 -26.52 -40.97
CA LEU A 58 -25.81 -25.93 -40.50
C LEU A 58 -24.85 -25.57 -41.65
N PHE A 59 -24.85 -26.34 -42.75
CA PHE A 59 -24.11 -25.99 -43.97
C PHE A 59 -24.60 -24.65 -44.55
N THR A 60 -25.92 -24.51 -44.73
CA THR A 60 -26.53 -23.27 -45.23
C THR A 60 -26.27 -22.07 -44.32
N VAL A 61 -26.37 -22.25 -43.00
CA VAL A 61 -26.08 -21.20 -42.01
C VAL A 61 -24.61 -20.78 -42.05
N ARG A 62 -23.67 -21.72 -42.20
CA ARG A 62 -22.23 -21.39 -42.34
C ARG A 62 -21.95 -20.62 -43.62
N ARG A 63 -22.52 -21.06 -44.74
CA ARG A 63 -22.44 -20.37 -46.03
C ARG A 63 -22.98 -18.94 -45.92
N GLU A 64 -24.10 -18.75 -45.23
CA GLU A 64 -24.67 -17.42 -44.99
C GLU A 64 -23.81 -16.57 -44.04
N ALA A 65 -23.30 -17.17 -42.96
CA ALA A 65 -22.43 -16.47 -42.01
C ALA A 65 -21.11 -16.02 -42.66
N GLN A 66 -20.54 -16.80 -43.58
CA GLN A 66 -19.35 -16.42 -44.36
C GLN A 66 -19.62 -15.22 -45.29
N LYS A 67 -20.86 -15.05 -45.76
CA LYS A 67 -21.25 -13.86 -46.55
C LYS A 67 -21.37 -12.61 -45.69
N ARG A 68 -21.47 -12.74 -44.36
CA ARG A 68 -21.61 -11.61 -43.44
C ARG A 68 -20.24 -11.22 -42.84
N PRO A 69 -19.99 -9.92 -42.59
CA PRO A 69 -18.78 -9.50 -41.89
C PRO A 69 -18.73 -10.08 -40.48
N SER A 70 -17.57 -10.61 -40.07
CA SER A 70 -17.37 -11.23 -38.75
C SER A 70 -17.52 -10.23 -37.59
N ILE A 71 -17.21 -8.95 -37.86
CA ILE A 71 -17.29 -7.88 -36.88
C ILE A 71 -17.99 -6.69 -37.56
N ASN A 72 -19.20 -6.40 -37.12
CA ASN A 72 -19.88 -5.16 -37.45
C ASN A 72 -19.60 -4.12 -36.38
N ARG A 73 -18.99 -2.99 -36.77
CA ARG A 73 -18.85 -1.81 -35.91
C ARG A 73 -19.94 -0.81 -36.29
N VAL A 74 -20.89 -0.60 -35.38
CA VAL A 74 -21.90 0.44 -35.53
C VAL A 74 -21.43 1.66 -34.73
N PRO A 75 -21.26 2.84 -35.36
CA PRO A 75 -20.88 4.05 -34.63
C PRO A 75 -21.95 4.38 -33.60
N ASN A 76 -21.54 4.66 -32.36
CA ASN A 76 -22.47 4.98 -31.29
C ASN A 76 -23.09 6.38 -31.54
N PRO A 77 -24.41 6.49 -31.81
CA PRO A 77 -25.05 7.78 -32.07
C PRO A 77 -25.09 8.70 -30.84
N TYR A 78 -24.86 8.16 -29.64
CA TYR A 78 -24.78 8.90 -28.38
C TYR A 78 -23.35 9.12 -27.90
N GLN A 79 -22.35 8.96 -28.78
CA GLN A 79 -21.00 9.38 -28.45
C GLN A 79 -20.99 10.91 -28.37
N VAL A 80 -21.37 11.44 -27.21
CA VAL A 80 -21.12 12.82 -26.83
C VAL A 80 -19.62 12.97 -26.99
N ILE A 81 -19.21 13.77 -27.97
CA ILE A 81 -17.83 14.21 -28.10
C ILE A 81 -17.62 15.08 -26.86
N GLU A 82 -17.24 14.45 -25.75
CA GLU A 82 -16.52 15.14 -24.70
C GLU A 82 -15.33 15.73 -25.43
N GLN A 83 -15.42 17.03 -25.72
CA GLN A 83 -14.30 17.80 -26.22
C GLN A 83 -13.23 17.61 -25.16
N GLY A 84 -12.32 16.65 -25.41
CA GLY A 84 -11.20 16.39 -24.54
C GLY A 84 -10.57 17.74 -24.22
N PRO A 85 -10.28 18.03 -22.95
CA PRO A 85 -9.87 19.35 -22.51
C PRO A 85 -8.81 19.85 -23.48
N SER A 86 -9.12 20.94 -24.20
CA SER A 86 -8.19 21.50 -25.17
C SER A 86 -6.85 21.62 -24.46
N LEU A 87 -5.81 21.00 -25.02
CA LEU A 87 -4.43 21.06 -24.55
C LEU A 87 -3.98 22.52 -24.58
N THR A 88 -4.44 23.30 -23.61
CA THR A 88 -3.76 24.52 -23.23
C THR A 88 -2.37 24.05 -22.80
N PRO A 89 -1.28 24.66 -23.31
CA PRO A 89 0.07 24.28 -22.94
C PRO A 89 0.24 24.55 -21.45
N SER A 90 -0.09 23.54 -20.64
CA SER A 90 0.12 23.55 -19.20
C SER A 90 1.60 23.83 -19.01
N THR A 91 1.92 24.94 -18.37
CA THR A 91 3.27 25.44 -18.20
C THR A 91 4.14 24.32 -17.62
N PRO A 92 5.01 23.67 -18.42
CA PRO A 92 5.65 22.40 -18.03
C PRO A 92 6.70 22.58 -16.92
N ARG A 93 6.97 23.82 -16.53
CA ARG A 93 8.16 24.20 -15.78
C ARG A 93 8.07 23.96 -14.27
N ALA A 94 6.87 23.99 -13.68
CA ALA A 94 6.72 23.85 -12.23
C ALA A 94 6.82 22.40 -11.74
N ARG A 95 6.37 21.42 -12.56
CA ARG A 95 6.41 19.98 -12.20
C ARG A 95 7.81 19.37 -12.33
N GLN A 96 8.67 19.93 -13.18
CA GLN A 96 9.99 19.37 -13.47
C GLN A 96 11.07 19.69 -12.42
N LEU A 97 10.84 20.64 -11.51
CA LEU A 97 11.89 21.07 -10.57
C LEU A 97 12.08 20.11 -9.38
N ALA A 98 11.08 19.28 -9.08
CA ALA A 98 11.12 18.35 -7.96
C ALA A 98 11.65 16.95 -8.33
N ARG A 99 11.45 16.53 -9.59
CA ARG A 99 11.83 15.21 -10.08
C ARG A 99 13.30 15.22 -10.50
N PRO A 100 14.11 14.25 -10.05
CA PRO A 100 15.49 14.14 -10.51
C PRO A 100 15.57 13.95 -12.02
N THR A 101 16.68 14.41 -12.61
CA THR A 101 16.95 14.21 -14.03
C THR A 101 17.11 12.73 -14.37
N GLU A 102 16.78 12.35 -15.61
CA GLU A 102 16.91 10.97 -16.09
C GLU A 102 18.38 10.47 -16.08
N ALA A 103 19.32 11.36 -16.38
CA ALA A 103 20.75 11.07 -16.27
C ALA A 103 21.15 10.74 -14.83
N TRP A 104 20.58 11.44 -13.84
CA TRP A 104 20.82 11.14 -12.43
C TRP A 104 20.18 9.80 -12.03
N SER A 105 18.93 9.54 -12.44
CA SER A 105 18.24 8.31 -12.05
C SER A 105 18.92 7.07 -12.63
N SER A 106 19.32 7.10 -13.89
CA SER A 106 20.08 6.00 -14.54
C SER A 106 21.45 5.77 -13.89
N ALA A 107 22.20 6.83 -13.59
CA ALA A 107 23.47 6.72 -12.87
C ALA A 107 23.29 6.13 -11.47
N PHE A 108 22.26 6.57 -10.75
CA PHE A 108 21.96 6.06 -9.41
C PHE A 108 21.52 4.59 -9.43
N VAL A 109 20.62 4.19 -10.33
CA VAL A 109 20.20 2.79 -10.49
C VAL A 109 21.40 1.89 -10.79
N THR A 110 22.33 2.36 -11.63
CA THR A 110 23.59 1.63 -11.90
C THR A 110 24.41 1.42 -10.62
N GLN A 111 24.60 2.46 -9.81
CA GLN A 111 25.31 2.35 -8.53
C GLN A 111 24.58 1.43 -7.55
N PHE A 112 23.25 1.50 -7.51
CA PHE A 112 22.42 0.63 -6.68
C PHE A 112 22.56 -0.84 -7.08
N LEU A 113 22.56 -1.16 -8.36
CA LEU A 113 22.81 -2.53 -8.85
C LEU A 113 24.21 -3.03 -8.46
N GLN A 114 25.23 -2.17 -8.51
CA GLN A 114 26.57 -2.50 -8.02
C GLN A 114 26.55 -2.78 -6.51
N LEU A 115 25.84 -1.98 -5.73
CA LEU A 115 25.66 -2.20 -4.29
C LEU A 115 24.98 -3.55 -4.02
N ARG A 116 23.91 -3.88 -4.74
CA ARG A 116 23.23 -5.18 -4.65
C ARG A 116 24.19 -6.34 -4.92
N ARG A 117 25.00 -6.25 -5.97
CA ARG A 117 26.03 -7.26 -6.29
C ARG A 117 27.05 -7.42 -5.17
N ARG A 118 27.49 -6.32 -4.54
CA ARG A 118 28.42 -6.37 -3.40
C ARG A 118 27.81 -7.03 -2.18
N ILE A 119 26.54 -6.74 -1.86
CA ILE A 119 25.82 -7.35 -0.74
C ILE A 119 25.57 -8.84 -1.01
N ALA A 120 25.21 -9.22 -2.23
CA ALA A 120 25.03 -10.62 -2.61
C ALA A 120 26.34 -11.42 -2.58
N ALA A 121 27.47 -10.79 -2.91
CA ALA A 121 28.80 -11.39 -2.83
C ALA A 121 29.42 -11.33 -1.42
N ALA A 122 28.73 -10.74 -0.44
CA ALA A 122 29.25 -10.65 0.92
C ALA A 122 29.42 -12.06 1.52
N PRO A 123 30.46 -12.30 2.34
CA PRO A 123 30.66 -13.57 3.02
C PRO A 123 29.42 -13.99 3.82
N ALA A 124 29.22 -15.30 3.93
CA ALA A 124 28.14 -15.86 4.73
C ALA A 124 28.20 -15.34 6.19
N LEU A 125 27.02 -15.21 6.80
CA LEU A 125 26.83 -14.71 8.17
C LEU A 125 27.70 -15.39 9.23
N SER A 126 28.13 -16.64 8.99
CA SER A 126 29.02 -17.39 9.88
C SER A 126 30.37 -16.73 10.12
N SER A 127 30.78 -15.80 9.25
CA SER A 127 32.02 -15.03 9.40
C SER A 127 31.90 -13.82 10.32
N PHE A 128 30.69 -13.41 10.69
CA PHE A 128 30.46 -12.30 11.61
C PHE A 128 30.33 -12.81 13.04
N PRO A 129 30.87 -12.09 14.04
CA PRO A 129 30.64 -12.45 15.44
C PRO A 129 29.13 -12.53 15.69
N PRO A 130 28.65 -13.51 16.49
CA PRO A 130 27.24 -13.64 16.81
C PRO A 130 26.80 -12.30 17.39
N THR A 131 26.03 -11.57 16.59
CA THR A 131 25.53 -10.28 17.01
C THR A 131 24.64 -10.56 18.21
N THR A 132 24.96 -9.95 19.35
CA THR A 132 24.15 -10.01 20.59
C THR A 132 22.82 -9.27 20.43
N HIS A 133 22.31 -9.20 19.20
CA HIS A 133 21.11 -8.49 18.86
C HIS A 133 19.92 -9.20 19.49
N ASN A 134 19.04 -8.39 20.05
CA ASN A 134 17.68 -8.76 20.40
C ASN A 134 17.10 -9.67 19.29
N ALA A 135 16.41 -10.73 19.70
CA ALA A 135 15.74 -11.62 18.78
C ALA A 135 14.93 -10.80 17.76
N LEU A 136 15.10 -11.11 16.47
CA LEU A 136 14.35 -10.43 15.41
C LEU A 136 12.85 -10.58 15.68
N PRO A 137 12.06 -9.50 15.57
CA PRO A 137 10.61 -9.61 15.73
C PRO A 137 9.98 -10.57 14.73
N GLN A 138 8.84 -11.16 15.10
CA GLN A 138 8.07 -11.99 14.17
C GLN A 138 7.63 -11.18 12.95
N PRO A 139 7.57 -11.77 11.74
CA PRO A 139 7.33 -11.03 10.51
C PRO A 139 5.93 -10.40 10.47
N GLN A 140 4.97 -11.00 11.18
CA GLN A 140 3.60 -10.52 11.24
C GLN A 140 3.40 -9.37 12.25
N ASP A 141 4.30 -9.22 13.22
CA ASP A 141 4.17 -8.26 14.30
C ASP A 141 4.67 -6.87 13.88
N GLN A 142 3.78 -6.11 13.25
CA GLN A 142 4.04 -4.74 12.81
C GLN A 142 4.48 -3.84 13.97
N GLY A 143 3.90 -4.00 15.17
CA GLY A 143 4.21 -3.16 16.33
C GLY A 143 5.62 -3.40 16.85
N ALA A 144 6.01 -4.67 16.97
CA ALA A 144 7.37 -5.03 17.39
C ALA A 144 8.42 -4.59 16.36
N TRP A 145 8.15 -4.70 15.05
CA TRP A 145 9.04 -4.16 14.02
C TRP A 145 9.17 -2.64 14.08
N HIS A 146 8.07 -1.93 14.32
CA HIS A 146 8.11 -0.48 14.49
C HIS A 146 8.98 -0.10 15.71
N LEU A 147 8.79 -0.76 16.85
CA LEU A 147 9.60 -0.54 18.05
C LEU A 147 11.08 -0.92 17.85
N PHE A 148 11.34 -1.99 17.09
CA PHE A 148 12.71 -2.41 16.75
C PHE A 148 13.42 -1.37 15.89
N ILE A 149 12.77 -0.87 14.84
CA ILE A 149 13.36 0.11 13.92
C ILE A 149 13.53 1.47 14.58
N HIS A 150 12.50 1.95 15.28
CA HIS A 150 12.49 3.31 15.85
C HIS A 150 13.05 3.40 17.28
N GLY A 151 13.27 2.26 17.92
CA GLY A 151 13.53 2.18 19.35
C GLY A 151 12.27 2.51 20.18
N ARG A 152 12.37 2.29 21.49
CA ARG A 152 11.40 2.86 22.42
C ARG A 152 11.82 4.30 22.67
N LYS A 153 10.99 5.27 22.27
CA LYS A 153 11.16 6.66 22.71
C LYS A 153 11.02 6.66 24.23
N THR A 154 12.14 6.66 24.95
CA THR A 154 12.13 6.89 26.39
C THR A 154 11.38 8.19 26.63
N ALA A 155 10.33 8.15 27.43
CA ALA A 155 9.58 9.34 27.85
C ALA A 155 10.42 10.28 28.76
N GLN A 156 11.73 10.38 28.55
CA GLN A 156 12.68 11.18 29.34
C GLN A 156 12.54 12.69 29.12
N THR A 157 11.62 13.16 28.27
CA THR A 157 11.40 14.61 28.02
C THR A 157 10.07 15.14 28.60
N THR A 158 9.41 14.41 29.50
CA THR A 158 8.20 14.92 30.19
C THR A 158 8.36 15.16 31.69
N GLU A 159 9.50 14.83 32.30
CA GLU A 159 9.75 15.19 33.72
C GLU A 159 9.97 16.71 33.95
N ALA A 160 10.29 17.48 32.89
CA ALA A 160 10.34 18.94 32.99
C ALA A 160 8.95 19.61 32.88
N ALA A 161 7.90 18.88 32.46
CA ALA A 161 6.55 19.42 32.28
C ALA A 161 5.57 19.07 33.41
N ASN A 162 5.91 18.11 34.29
CA ASN A 162 4.99 17.63 35.34
C ASN A 162 5.17 18.30 36.72
N LYS A 163 5.86 19.44 36.83
CA LYS A 163 5.90 20.24 38.07
C LYS A 163 4.73 21.20 38.28
N SER A 164 3.68 21.17 37.45
CA SER A 164 2.55 22.11 37.59
C SER A 164 1.15 21.53 37.37
N SER A 165 0.85 20.34 37.89
CA SER A 165 -0.55 19.91 38.03
C SER A 165 -0.76 18.88 39.15
N SER A 166 -0.59 19.30 40.40
CA SER A 166 -1.19 18.64 41.55
C SER A 166 -2.62 19.18 41.74
N SER A 167 -3.64 18.47 41.25
CA SER A 167 -5.04 18.68 41.67
C SER A 167 -5.96 17.57 41.16
N ALA A 168 -6.35 16.70 42.10
CA ALA A 168 -7.58 15.91 42.14
C ALA A 168 -7.79 14.78 41.11
N SER A 169 -7.36 13.57 41.48
CA SER A 169 -8.02 12.33 41.05
C SER A 169 -9.36 12.19 41.79
N ALA A 170 -10.46 12.36 41.06
CA ALA A 170 -11.77 11.84 41.46
C ALA A 170 -12.07 10.61 40.59
N THR A 171 -12.13 9.46 41.24
CA THR A 171 -12.64 8.19 40.70
C THR A 171 -14.09 8.37 40.25
N LEU A 172 -14.32 8.30 38.93
CA LEU A 172 -15.66 8.09 38.36
C LEU A 172 -15.70 6.73 37.67
N SER A 173 -16.38 5.79 38.34
CA SER A 173 -16.74 4.49 37.82
C SER A 173 -18.00 4.66 36.96
N THR A 174 -17.83 4.66 35.63
CA THR A 174 -18.95 4.75 34.68
C THR A 174 -19.46 3.35 34.36
N ARG A 175 -20.55 2.99 35.04
CA ARG A 175 -21.38 1.81 34.77
C ARG A 175 -22.15 2.04 33.47
N ILE A 176 -21.91 1.22 32.45
CA ILE A 176 -22.66 1.20 31.19
C ILE A 176 -24.05 0.59 31.45
N PRO A 177 -25.17 1.28 31.16
CA PRO A 177 -26.48 0.65 31.07
C PRO A 177 -26.68 0.08 29.66
N THR A 178 -26.83 -1.24 29.58
CA THR A 178 -27.25 -1.96 28.37
C THR A 178 -28.71 -1.61 28.07
N ALA A 179 -28.95 -0.89 26.98
CA ALA A 179 -30.27 -0.71 26.38
C ALA A 179 -30.54 -1.81 25.34
N PRO A 180 -31.80 -2.27 25.16
CA PRO A 180 -32.15 -3.32 24.22
C PRO A 180 -32.12 -2.82 22.75
N PRO A 181 -31.81 -3.71 21.78
CA PRO A 181 -31.73 -3.35 20.37
C PRO A 181 -33.12 -3.16 19.73
N PRO A 182 -33.24 -2.27 18.72
CA PRO A 182 -34.47 -2.11 17.93
C PRO A 182 -34.66 -3.27 16.95
N ALA A 183 -35.92 -3.64 16.76
CA ALA A 183 -36.38 -4.70 15.88
C ALA A 183 -35.93 -4.50 14.42
N ALA A 184 -35.15 -5.46 13.92
CA ALA A 184 -34.87 -5.61 12.50
C ALA A 184 -35.92 -6.53 11.87
N THR A 185 -36.63 -5.99 10.88
CA THR A 185 -37.53 -6.70 9.97
C THR A 185 -36.77 -7.78 9.22
N GLN A 186 -37.06 -9.05 9.53
CA GLN A 186 -36.52 -10.21 8.80
C GLN A 186 -37.36 -10.47 7.55
N SER A 187 -36.69 -10.53 6.41
CA SER A 187 -37.22 -11.05 5.15
C SER A 187 -37.39 -12.57 5.26
N PRO A 188 -38.47 -13.18 4.72
CA PRO A 188 -38.71 -14.61 4.82
C PRO A 188 -37.73 -15.36 3.91
N THR A 189 -36.76 -16.05 4.51
CA THR A 189 -35.96 -17.07 3.82
C THR A 189 -36.63 -18.42 4.08
N THR A 190 -37.14 -19.02 3.02
CA THR A 190 -37.77 -20.33 3.02
C THR A 190 -36.78 -21.41 3.46
N PRO A 191 -37.10 -22.23 4.48
CA PRO A 191 -36.23 -23.33 4.87
C PRO A 191 -36.29 -24.45 3.82
N ILE A 192 -35.16 -24.70 3.17
CA ILE A 192 -34.94 -25.93 2.42
C ILE A 192 -34.79 -27.05 3.45
N ASN A 193 -35.84 -27.86 3.58
CA ASN A 193 -35.89 -29.04 4.41
C ASN A 193 -34.99 -30.12 3.79
N VAL A 194 -33.69 -30.09 4.10
CA VAL A 194 -32.77 -31.17 3.76
C VAL A 194 -33.00 -32.28 4.77
N GLN A 195 -33.71 -33.31 4.31
CA GLN A 195 -34.02 -34.51 5.06
C GLN A 195 -32.71 -35.31 5.24
N MET A 196 -32.00 -35.05 6.34
CA MET A 196 -30.79 -35.80 6.69
C MET A 196 -31.13 -37.28 6.87
N THR A 197 -30.30 -38.13 6.28
CA THR A 197 -30.50 -39.57 6.36
C THR A 197 -30.12 -40.08 7.76
N PRO A 198 -30.77 -41.16 8.26
CA PRO A 198 -30.47 -41.70 9.59
C PRO A 198 -28.97 -42.05 9.79
N ALA A 199 -28.28 -42.39 8.70
CA ALA A 199 -26.85 -42.71 8.70
C ALA A 199 -25.95 -41.47 8.94
N GLU A 200 -26.36 -40.28 8.50
CA GLU A 200 -25.59 -39.05 8.74
C GLU A 200 -25.72 -38.56 10.18
N LEU A 201 -26.87 -38.84 10.83
CA LEU A 201 -27.10 -38.54 12.24
C LEU A 201 -26.19 -39.38 13.15
N GLU A 202 -26.00 -40.66 12.81
CA GLU A 202 -25.10 -41.55 13.55
C GLU A 202 -23.62 -41.18 13.37
N ALA A 203 -23.23 -40.73 12.17
CA ALA A 203 -21.89 -40.24 11.90
C ALA A 203 -21.56 -38.95 12.66
N ALA A 204 -22.54 -38.04 12.82
CA ALA A 204 -22.38 -36.81 13.59
C ALA A 204 -22.18 -37.08 15.09
N ASP A 205 -22.92 -38.03 15.66
CA ASP A 205 -22.77 -38.42 17.07
C ASP A 205 -21.42 -39.09 17.35
N LEU A 206 -20.92 -39.94 16.43
CA LEU A 206 -19.59 -40.53 16.54
C LEU A 206 -18.47 -39.47 16.49
N LEU A 207 -18.64 -38.43 15.67
CA LEU A 207 -17.68 -37.34 15.55
C LEU A 207 -17.68 -36.46 16.82
N GLN A 208 -18.85 -36.24 17.42
CA GLN A 208 -18.97 -35.50 18.67
C GLN A 208 -18.40 -36.28 19.86
N ALA A 209 -18.57 -37.60 19.90
CA ALA A 209 -17.95 -38.48 20.88
C ALA A 209 -16.42 -38.57 20.74
N ALA A 210 -15.89 -38.60 19.51
CA ALA A 210 -14.45 -38.55 19.27
C ALA A 210 -13.84 -37.21 19.72
N LYS A 211 -14.57 -36.11 19.53
CA LYS A 211 -14.14 -34.77 19.95
C LYS A 211 -14.09 -34.62 21.47
N SER A 212 -15.06 -35.17 22.20
CA SER A 212 -15.03 -35.16 23.67
C SER A 212 -13.91 -36.04 24.23
N HIS A 213 -13.60 -37.17 23.59
CA HIS A 213 -12.50 -38.04 24.01
C HIS A 213 -11.12 -37.40 23.80
N LEU A 214 -10.93 -36.62 22.73
CA LEU A 214 -9.70 -35.85 22.50
C LEU A 214 -9.51 -34.73 23.51
N LEU A 215 -10.58 -34.03 23.89
CA LEU A 215 -10.52 -32.99 24.92
C LEU A 215 -10.22 -33.56 26.31
N ALA A 216 -10.79 -34.72 26.65
CA ALA A 216 -10.50 -35.40 27.90
C ALA A 216 -9.06 -35.94 27.97
N SER A 217 -8.44 -36.25 26.83
CA SER A 217 -7.06 -36.72 26.76
C SER A 217 -6.02 -35.58 26.78
N LEU A 218 -6.46 -34.32 26.69
CA LEU A 218 -5.60 -33.12 26.74
C LEU A 218 -5.49 -32.54 28.17
N GLU A 219 -6.25 -33.06 29.14
CA GLU A 219 -6.09 -32.78 30.58
C GLU A 219 -4.96 -33.63 31.21
N LEU A 220 -3.81 -33.68 30.56
CA LEU A 220 -2.59 -34.26 31.15
C LEU A 220 -1.96 -33.27 32.13
N ASP A 221 -1.94 -33.66 33.40
CA ASP A 221 -1.06 -33.25 34.50
C ASP A 221 -0.38 -31.87 34.34
N ALA A 222 -1.10 -30.82 34.74
CA ALA A 222 -0.46 -29.58 35.15
C ALA A 222 0.36 -29.86 36.42
N PRO A 223 1.71 -29.74 36.39
CA PRO A 223 2.51 -29.93 37.58
C PRO A 223 2.12 -28.89 38.63
N SER A 224 1.91 -29.37 39.85
CA SER A 224 1.67 -28.59 41.06
C SER A 224 2.59 -27.37 41.11
N VAL A 225 1.98 -26.18 41.12
CA VAL A 225 2.62 -24.88 41.26
C VAL A 225 3.33 -24.85 42.61
N SER A 226 4.61 -25.21 42.59
CA SER A 226 5.56 -24.88 43.64
C SER A 226 5.65 -23.36 43.68
N GLU A 227 5.35 -22.78 44.84
CA GLU A 227 5.55 -21.37 45.19
C GLU A 227 6.98 -20.97 44.85
N PHE A 228 7.19 -20.40 43.66
CA PHE A 228 8.37 -19.62 43.35
C PHE A 228 8.16 -18.25 43.98
N PRO A 229 9.18 -17.71 44.67
CA PRO A 229 9.08 -16.37 45.23
C PRO A 229 8.75 -15.39 44.10
N GLU A 230 7.67 -14.62 44.29
CA GLU A 230 7.37 -13.41 43.53
C GLU A 230 8.60 -12.50 43.61
N SER A 231 9.53 -12.70 42.68
CA SER A 231 10.50 -11.67 42.35
C SER A 231 9.66 -10.59 41.70
N GLU A 232 9.42 -9.51 42.43
CA GLU A 232 9.06 -8.20 41.88
C GLU A 232 10.17 -7.81 40.90
N ALA A 233 10.15 -8.40 39.71
CA ALA A 233 10.88 -7.93 38.56
C ALA A 233 10.18 -6.63 38.21
N THR A 234 10.69 -5.54 38.78
CA THR A 234 10.47 -4.21 38.25
C THR A 234 10.66 -4.33 36.74
N ASP A 235 9.57 -4.13 35.99
CA ASP A 235 9.57 -3.98 34.54
C ASP A 235 10.43 -2.76 34.21
N GLU A 236 11.74 -2.90 34.34
CA GLU A 236 12.73 -1.96 33.88
C GLU A 236 12.77 -2.17 32.37
N VAL A 237 11.73 -1.61 31.72
CA VAL A 237 11.48 -1.60 30.29
C VAL A 237 12.73 -1.06 29.62
N SER A 238 13.63 -1.98 29.27
CA SER A 238 14.93 -1.65 28.69
C SER A 238 14.69 -0.78 27.46
N SER A 239 15.17 0.46 27.55
CA SER A 239 15.07 1.45 26.51
C SER A 239 16.07 1.12 25.41
N HIS A 240 15.63 0.36 24.40
CA HIS A 240 16.49 0.06 23.26
C HIS A 240 16.56 1.27 22.33
N PRO A 241 17.78 1.72 21.96
CA PRO A 241 17.97 2.79 20.98
C PRO A 241 17.46 2.35 19.59
N PRO A 242 17.18 3.30 18.67
CA PRO A 242 16.79 2.97 17.31
C PRO A 242 17.87 2.11 16.63
N HIS A 243 17.45 1.00 16.00
CA HIS A 243 18.34 0.13 15.26
C HIS A 243 18.56 0.67 13.84
N TYR A 244 19.82 0.74 13.40
CA TYR A 244 20.19 1.09 12.03
C TYR A 244 20.31 -0.16 11.15
N PRO A 245 20.01 -0.07 9.85
CA PRO A 245 20.10 -1.20 8.93
C PRO A 245 21.56 -1.52 8.59
N THR A 246 22.30 -2.10 9.54
CA THR A 246 23.69 -2.52 9.30
C THR A 246 23.72 -3.72 8.36
N PRO A 247 24.79 -3.91 7.56
CA PRO A 247 24.88 -5.06 6.66
C PRO A 247 24.72 -6.40 7.37
N SER A 248 25.33 -6.56 8.56
CA SER A 248 25.19 -7.77 9.38
C SER A 248 23.73 -8.01 9.80
N LEU A 249 23.01 -6.95 10.19
CA LEU A 249 21.59 -7.04 10.54
C LEU A 249 20.73 -7.38 9.30
N LEU A 250 20.95 -6.74 8.16
CA LEU A 250 20.22 -7.01 6.92
C LEU A 250 20.45 -8.43 6.41
N LEU A 251 21.66 -8.97 6.57
CA LEU A 251 21.96 -10.35 6.23
C LEU A 251 21.23 -11.32 7.16
N SER A 252 21.09 -10.97 8.45
CA SER A 252 20.37 -11.80 9.44
C SER A 252 18.86 -11.87 9.22
N ILE A 253 18.27 -10.90 8.53
CA ILE A 253 16.84 -10.91 8.18
C ILE A 253 16.60 -11.95 7.08
N PRO A 254 15.70 -12.95 7.30
CA PRO A 254 15.34 -13.91 6.26
C PRO A 254 14.73 -13.22 5.03
N ALA A 255 15.01 -13.71 3.83
CA ALA A 255 14.57 -13.06 2.58
C ALA A 255 13.04 -12.89 2.51
N TYR A 256 12.28 -13.89 2.98
CA TYR A 256 10.82 -13.87 3.00
C TYR A 256 10.22 -12.86 4.00
N TYR A 257 11.00 -12.29 4.93
CA TYR A 257 10.54 -11.20 5.79
C TYR A 257 10.52 -9.86 5.05
N ILE A 258 11.33 -9.70 4.00
CA ILE A 258 11.56 -8.40 3.37
C ILE A 258 10.27 -7.84 2.73
N PRO A 259 9.51 -8.59 1.90
CA PRO A 259 8.25 -8.07 1.35
C PRO A 259 7.27 -7.66 2.46
N ARG A 260 7.20 -8.45 3.54
CA ARG A 260 6.35 -8.16 4.69
C ARG A 260 6.78 -6.89 5.43
N LEU A 261 8.08 -6.65 5.57
CA LEU A 261 8.61 -5.41 6.16
C LEU A 261 8.29 -4.19 5.29
N LEU A 262 8.42 -4.30 3.97
CA LEU A 262 8.03 -3.24 3.04
C LEU A 262 6.54 -2.91 3.15
N PHE A 263 5.69 -3.93 3.32
CA PHE A 263 4.26 -3.75 3.60
C PHE A 263 4.01 -3.00 4.92
N HIS A 264 4.75 -3.32 5.99
CA HIS A 264 4.65 -2.57 7.26
C HIS A 264 4.98 -1.08 7.09
N PHE A 265 6.03 -0.75 6.33
CA PHE A 265 6.38 0.62 6.00
C PHE A 265 5.28 1.33 5.22
N GLN A 266 4.63 0.63 4.28
CA GLN A 266 3.49 1.16 3.55
C GLN A 266 2.35 1.52 4.50
N CYS A 267 1.97 0.61 5.39
CA CYS A 267 0.92 0.86 6.38
C CYS A 267 1.27 2.07 7.28
N TRP A 268 2.50 2.16 7.79
CA TRP A 268 2.91 3.30 8.61
C TRP A 268 2.85 4.63 7.86
N LEU A 269 3.21 4.62 6.57
CA LEU A 269 3.16 5.83 5.76
C LEU A 269 1.72 6.29 5.48
N VAL A 270 0.82 5.34 5.19
CA VAL A 270 -0.61 5.63 5.00
C VAL A 270 -1.21 6.20 6.27
N THR A 271 -0.97 5.58 7.44
CA THR A 271 -1.45 6.12 8.73
C THR A 271 -0.95 7.53 8.99
N LYS A 272 0.33 7.82 8.72
CA LYS A 272 0.88 9.18 8.86
C LYS A 272 0.20 10.18 7.94
N GLN A 273 -0.15 9.77 6.73
CA GLN A 273 -0.86 10.62 5.77
C GLN A 273 -2.28 10.90 6.25
N GLU A 274 -3.01 9.88 6.71
CA GLU A 274 -4.35 10.03 7.29
C GLU A 274 -4.33 10.96 8.51
N ASP A 275 -3.36 10.81 9.41
CA ASP A 275 -3.18 11.69 10.56
C ASP A 275 -2.97 13.16 10.14
N TYR A 276 -2.21 13.39 9.08
CA TYR A 276 -1.99 14.73 8.54
C TYR A 276 -3.25 15.32 7.89
N GLU A 277 -3.96 14.52 7.10
CA GLU A 277 -5.22 14.94 6.50
C GLU A 277 -6.26 15.27 7.57
N MET A 278 -6.34 14.46 8.64
CA MET A 278 -7.14 14.77 9.82
C MET A 278 -6.70 16.09 10.46
N MET A 279 -5.40 16.35 10.63
CA MET A 279 -4.90 17.60 11.21
C MET A 279 -5.21 18.84 10.37
N ILE A 280 -5.16 18.76 9.03
CA ILE A 280 -5.51 19.87 8.15
C ILE A 280 -7.02 20.09 8.10
N ASN A 281 -7.79 19.01 7.96
CA ASN A 281 -9.24 19.08 7.82
C ASN A 281 -9.95 19.34 9.16
N TYR A 282 -9.24 19.20 10.29
CA TYR A 282 -9.71 19.62 11.59
C TYR A 282 -9.88 21.14 11.62
N VAL A 283 -11.02 21.61 11.11
CA VAL A 283 -11.57 22.90 11.49
C VAL A 283 -12.09 22.70 12.91
N PRO A 284 -11.47 23.32 13.93
CA PRO A 284 -12.05 23.27 15.27
C PRO A 284 -13.45 23.83 15.11
N SER A 285 -14.48 22.99 15.28
CA SER A 285 -15.88 23.38 15.12
C SER A 285 -16.20 24.47 16.14
N THR A 286 -15.87 25.72 15.83
CA THR A 286 -16.12 26.89 16.69
C THR A 286 -17.62 27.10 16.88
N ILE A 287 -18.44 26.47 16.04
CA ILE A 287 -19.90 26.39 16.17
C ILE A 287 -20.33 25.58 17.41
N PHE A 288 -19.55 24.57 17.82
CA PHE A 288 -19.82 23.73 18.99
C PHE A 288 -18.85 23.97 20.16
N ALA A 289 -18.01 25.01 20.09
CA ALA A 289 -17.24 25.41 21.25
C ALA A 289 -18.23 25.68 22.41
N PRO A 290 -18.07 25.02 23.57
CA PRO A 290 -19.00 25.17 24.67
C PRO A 290 -19.17 26.65 25.00
N SER A 291 -20.41 27.05 25.25
CA SER A 291 -20.82 28.45 25.48
C SER A 291 -20.07 29.15 26.61
N SER A 292 -19.34 28.40 27.46
CA SER A 292 -18.41 28.92 28.47
C SER A 292 -17.18 29.61 27.88
N LEU A 293 -16.72 29.23 26.68
CA LEU A 293 -15.62 29.89 25.95
C LEU A 293 -16.10 31.01 25.03
N ARG A 294 -17.42 31.10 24.80
CA ARG A 294 -18.05 32.21 24.10
C ARG A 294 -18.07 33.41 25.05
N ARG A 295 -16.92 34.09 25.16
CA ARG A 295 -16.73 35.30 25.96
C ARG A 295 -17.90 36.26 25.66
N LYS A 296 -18.85 36.32 26.59
CA LYS A 296 -20.06 37.14 26.47
C LYS A 296 -19.58 38.59 26.34
N PRO A 297 -19.88 39.31 25.24
CA PRO A 297 -19.53 40.72 25.17
C PRO A 297 -20.26 41.42 26.30
N GLN A 298 -19.53 41.74 27.38
CA GLN A 298 -20.07 42.57 28.45
C GLN A 298 -20.24 43.96 27.87
N THR A 299 -21.47 44.26 27.48
CA THR A 299 -21.99 45.61 27.29
C THR A 299 -22.10 46.27 28.67
N SER A 300 -20.96 46.69 29.23
CA SER A 300 -20.95 47.63 30.35
C SER A 300 -20.83 49.04 29.78
N SER A 301 -21.98 49.70 29.66
CA SER A 301 -22.10 51.13 29.50
C SER A 301 -21.55 51.83 30.75
N SER A 302 -20.28 52.23 30.73
CA SER A 302 -19.82 53.36 31.54
C SER A 302 -18.67 54.06 30.85
N SER A 303 -18.92 55.32 30.56
CA SER A 303 -18.03 56.32 29.97
C SER A 303 -16.77 56.49 30.81
N THR A 304 -15.59 56.15 30.26
CA THR A 304 -14.34 56.90 30.48
C THR A 304 -13.42 56.65 29.30
N THR A 305 -13.20 57.71 28.53
CA THR A 305 -12.30 57.85 27.39
C THR A 305 -10.87 57.43 27.76
N THR A 306 -10.48 56.22 27.39
CA THR A 306 -9.06 55.80 27.33
C THR A 306 -8.82 55.21 25.93
N PRO A 307 -7.74 55.60 25.24
CA PRO A 307 -7.49 55.18 23.87
C PRO A 307 -7.24 53.67 23.82
N THR A 308 -8.25 52.95 23.34
CA THR A 308 -8.25 51.51 23.11
C THR A 308 -7.16 51.14 22.11
N LEU A 309 -6.08 50.54 22.60
CA LEU A 309 -5.05 49.94 21.76
C LEU A 309 -5.67 48.81 20.93
N PRO A 310 -5.38 48.73 19.62
CA PRO A 310 -5.94 47.71 18.75
C PRO A 310 -5.55 46.33 19.28
N LEU A 311 -6.57 45.50 19.54
CA LEU A 311 -6.42 44.12 19.98
C LEU A 311 -5.57 43.38 18.93
N ALA A 312 -4.30 43.15 19.26
CA ALA A 312 -3.34 42.54 18.36
C ALA A 312 -3.85 41.16 17.90
N ALA A 313 -4.13 41.04 16.61
CA ALA A 313 -4.57 39.80 16.00
C ALA A 313 -3.56 38.71 16.33
N VAL A 314 -4.01 37.64 17.00
CA VAL A 314 -3.17 36.46 17.27
C VAL A 314 -2.68 35.94 15.92
N PRO A 315 -1.36 35.81 15.71
CA PRO A 315 -0.82 35.37 14.43
C PRO A 315 -1.37 33.98 14.11
N ALA A 316 -2.00 33.84 12.95
CA ALA A 316 -2.49 32.55 12.47
C ALA A 316 -1.33 31.54 12.43
N LYS A 317 -1.50 30.40 13.11
CA LYS A 317 -0.51 29.32 13.13
C LYS A 317 -0.30 28.84 11.69
N ALA A 318 0.95 28.76 11.25
CA ALA A 318 1.28 28.27 9.91
C ALA A 318 0.70 26.86 9.70
N PRO A 319 0.27 26.50 8.48
CA PRO A 319 -0.26 25.17 8.19
C PRO A 319 0.80 24.10 8.53
N PRO A 320 0.38 22.93 9.05
CA PRO A 320 1.31 21.86 9.38
C PRO A 320 2.06 21.37 8.12
N ARG A 321 3.33 21.01 8.29
CA ARG A 321 4.13 20.43 7.21
C ARG A 321 3.62 19.02 6.87
N PRO A 322 3.58 18.63 5.58
CA PRO A 322 3.18 17.29 5.20
C PRO A 322 4.13 16.22 5.78
N PRO A 323 3.59 15.04 6.12
CA PRO A 323 4.33 13.98 6.77
C PRO A 323 5.24 13.33 5.73
N LEU A 324 6.51 13.71 5.76
CA LEU A 324 7.57 12.95 5.10
C LEU A 324 8.00 11.79 5.97
N MET A 325 8.40 10.69 5.32
CA MET A 325 9.16 9.65 5.99
C MET A 325 10.43 10.24 6.60
N THR A 326 10.78 9.75 7.78
CA THR A 326 12.04 10.12 8.43
C THR A 326 13.22 9.59 7.60
N ALA A 327 14.37 10.27 7.65
CA ALA A 327 15.56 9.80 6.96
C ALA A 327 15.91 8.35 7.37
N HIS A 328 15.75 8.02 8.65
CA HIS A 328 15.96 6.67 9.18
C HIS A 328 15.11 5.59 8.48
N GLU A 329 13.81 5.85 8.31
CA GLU A 329 12.90 4.92 7.63
C GLU A 329 13.28 4.73 6.15
N LEU A 330 13.67 5.82 5.48
CA LEU A 330 14.09 5.78 4.08
C LEU A 330 15.41 5.00 3.91
N HIS A 331 16.34 5.12 4.86
CA HIS A 331 17.56 4.29 4.87
C HIS A 331 17.23 2.81 5.07
N TRP A 332 16.28 2.49 5.96
CA TRP A 332 15.79 1.12 6.14
C TRP A 332 15.15 0.57 4.86
N LEU A 333 14.25 1.33 4.23
CA LEU A 333 13.63 0.96 2.96
C LEU A 333 14.68 0.72 1.88
N LEU A 334 15.60 1.66 1.67
CA LEU A 334 16.67 1.53 0.69
C LEU A 334 17.51 0.28 0.94
N SER A 335 17.83 0.01 2.20
CA SER A 335 18.59 -1.17 2.62
C SER A 335 17.84 -2.47 2.39
N LEU A 336 16.54 -2.53 2.71
CA LEU A 336 15.70 -3.69 2.44
C LEU A 336 15.58 -3.96 0.93
N LEU A 337 15.42 -2.91 0.11
CA LEU A 337 15.39 -3.03 -1.34
C LEU A 337 16.69 -3.59 -1.94
N THR A 338 17.84 -3.41 -1.28
CA THR A 338 19.08 -4.05 -1.77
C THR A 338 19.03 -5.58 -1.70
N ARG A 339 18.25 -6.12 -0.77
CA ARG A 339 18.11 -7.55 -0.51
C ARG A 339 16.82 -8.17 -1.06
N LEU A 340 15.85 -7.34 -1.43
CA LEU A 340 14.59 -7.78 -2.03
C LEU A 340 14.84 -8.55 -3.33
N ASP A 341 14.20 -9.71 -3.52
CA ASP A 341 14.38 -10.52 -4.71
C ASP A 341 13.93 -9.77 -5.99
N THR A 342 14.53 -10.15 -7.12
CA THR A 342 14.08 -9.77 -8.46
C THR A 342 12.80 -10.52 -8.87
N LEU A 343 12.59 -11.74 -8.37
CA LEU A 343 11.40 -12.54 -8.62
C LEU A 343 10.37 -12.26 -7.51
N LEU A 344 9.53 -11.26 -7.74
CA LEU A 344 8.44 -10.91 -6.84
C LEU A 344 7.12 -11.45 -7.35
N ASP A 345 6.28 -11.91 -6.42
CA ASP A 345 4.91 -12.32 -6.73
C ASP A 345 4.04 -11.09 -7.08
N GLY A 346 2.90 -11.32 -7.73
CA GLY A 346 2.01 -10.24 -8.15
C GLY A 346 1.51 -9.37 -6.98
N GLU A 347 1.32 -9.95 -5.80
CA GLU A 347 0.93 -9.24 -4.57
C GLU A 347 2.06 -8.35 -4.04
N ASP A 348 3.30 -8.84 -4.04
CA ASP A 348 4.49 -8.10 -3.62
C ASP A 348 4.76 -6.91 -4.54
N ILE A 349 4.62 -7.11 -5.86
CA ILE A 349 4.74 -6.03 -6.85
C ILE A 349 3.65 -4.98 -6.61
N SER A 350 2.40 -5.40 -6.36
CA SER A 350 1.29 -4.47 -6.07
C SER A 350 1.54 -3.64 -4.81
N SER A 351 2.03 -4.28 -3.74
CA SER A 351 2.40 -3.61 -2.48
C SER A 351 3.55 -2.63 -2.68
N LEU A 352 4.60 -3.03 -3.42
CA LEU A 352 5.74 -2.17 -3.75
C LEU A 352 5.31 -0.96 -4.58
N ARG A 353 4.45 -1.15 -5.58
CA ARG A 353 3.89 -0.05 -6.39
C ARG A 353 3.09 0.92 -5.52
N SER A 354 2.28 0.39 -4.61
CA SER A 354 1.47 1.20 -3.69
C SER A 354 2.36 2.02 -2.74
N LEU A 355 3.38 1.41 -2.15
CA LEU A 355 4.39 2.10 -1.33
C LEU A 355 5.06 3.25 -2.10
N VAL A 356 5.50 3.00 -3.34
CA VAL A 356 6.18 4.00 -4.16
C VAL A 356 5.27 5.17 -4.52
N ARG A 357 3.99 4.91 -4.84
CA ARG A 357 3.02 5.98 -5.08
C ARG A 357 2.83 6.85 -3.85
N THR A 358 2.73 6.26 -2.66
CA THR A 358 2.58 7.02 -1.42
C THR A 358 3.83 7.85 -1.12
N ILE A 359 5.04 7.31 -1.32
CA ILE A 359 6.30 8.06 -1.17
C ILE A 359 6.37 9.23 -2.16
N LYS A 360 6.05 8.98 -3.44
CA LYS A 360 6.01 9.99 -4.48
C LYS A 360 5.02 11.10 -4.15
N HIS A 361 3.80 10.73 -3.76
CA HIS A 361 2.75 11.68 -3.37
C HIS A 361 3.18 12.55 -2.19
N SER A 362 3.77 11.95 -1.15
CA SER A 362 4.29 12.67 0.02
C SER A 362 5.40 13.66 -0.36
N ASN A 363 6.34 13.25 -1.23
CA ASN A 363 7.40 14.12 -1.74
C ASN A 363 6.87 15.31 -2.54
N GLU A 364 5.90 15.08 -3.43
CA GLU A 364 5.27 16.12 -4.24
C GLU A 364 4.45 17.09 -3.38
N ALA A 365 3.73 16.58 -2.38
CA ALA A 365 2.99 17.39 -1.42
C ALA A 365 3.93 18.29 -0.59
N SER A 366 5.07 17.73 -0.13
CA SER A 366 6.12 18.49 0.56
C SER A 366 6.73 19.59 -0.32
N GLU A 367 7.04 19.28 -1.58
CA GLU A 367 7.55 20.29 -2.50
C GLU A 367 6.54 21.40 -2.76
N LYS A 368 5.28 21.05 -2.98
CA LYS A 368 4.21 22.03 -3.17
C LYS A 368 4.07 22.93 -1.93
N ALA A 369 4.10 22.35 -0.73
CA ALA A 369 4.04 23.08 0.52
C ALA A 369 5.27 24.00 0.71
N ARG A 370 6.47 23.56 0.30
CA ARG A 370 7.67 24.40 0.31
C ARG A 370 7.54 25.59 -0.63
N MET A 371 7.12 25.35 -1.88
CA MET A 371 6.97 26.40 -2.89
C MET A 371 5.92 27.44 -2.46
N GLN A 372 4.81 27.01 -1.85
CA GLN A 372 3.81 27.91 -1.30
C GLN A 372 4.37 28.77 -0.16
N ARG A 373 5.09 28.14 0.78
CA ARG A 373 5.77 28.85 1.89
C ARG A 373 6.77 29.88 1.38
N GLU A 374 7.53 29.56 0.34
CA GLU A 374 8.53 30.46 -0.26
C GLU A 374 7.87 31.64 -1.00
N GLY A 375 6.73 31.42 -1.67
CA GLY A 375 5.97 32.48 -2.33
C GLY A 375 5.32 33.48 -1.37
N ASP A 376 4.80 33.02 -0.24
CA ASP A 376 4.16 33.87 0.77
C ASP A 376 5.17 34.63 1.66
N ARG A 377 6.46 34.33 1.49
CA ARG A 377 7.51 34.76 2.42
C ARG A 377 7.92 36.21 2.18
N LYS A 378 7.62 37.09 3.16
CA LYS A 378 8.10 38.49 3.17
C LYS A 378 9.37 38.73 4.00
N ARG A 379 9.76 37.78 4.86
CA ARG A 379 10.86 37.92 5.82
C ARG A 379 12.00 36.94 5.51
N PRO A 380 13.28 37.29 5.78
CA PRO A 380 14.39 36.36 5.59
C PRO A 380 14.23 35.07 6.40
N ARG A 381 14.91 34.00 5.95
CA ARG A 381 14.95 32.68 6.62
C ARG A 381 15.68 32.75 7.94
N GLY A 382 15.05 32.22 8.99
CA GLY A 382 15.73 31.91 10.24
C GLY A 382 16.69 30.73 10.02
N MET A 383 17.73 30.64 10.85
CA MET A 383 18.73 29.56 10.75
C MET A 383 18.11 28.18 11.00
N GLU A 384 17.20 28.07 11.97
CA GLU A 384 16.51 26.82 12.31
C GLU A 384 15.62 26.34 11.16
N GLU A 385 14.82 27.23 10.59
CA GLU A 385 13.95 26.89 9.47
C GLU A 385 14.74 26.45 8.24
N LYS A 386 15.91 27.07 8.00
CA LYS A 386 16.82 26.64 6.94
C LYS A 386 17.30 25.20 7.17
N ARG A 387 17.64 24.84 8.40
CA ARG A 387 18.03 23.48 8.77
C ARG A 387 16.90 22.48 8.55
N GLU A 388 15.68 22.82 8.99
CA GLU A 388 14.51 21.97 8.78
C GLU A 388 14.20 21.76 7.28
N ASP A 389 14.35 22.81 6.46
CA ASP A 389 14.14 22.74 5.01
C ASP A 389 15.22 21.91 4.31
N GLU A 390 16.47 21.94 4.81
CA GLU A 390 17.58 21.09 4.36
C GLU A 390 17.32 19.63 4.71
N ASP A 391 16.94 19.33 5.95
CA ASP A 391 16.54 17.99 6.39
C ASP A 391 15.32 17.47 5.59
N GLU A 392 14.38 18.36 5.23
CA GLU A 392 13.23 18.05 4.37
C GLU A 392 13.66 17.76 2.93
N ALA A 393 14.68 18.47 2.42
CA ALA A 393 15.26 18.24 1.10
C ALA A 393 15.99 16.91 1.00
N GLU A 394 16.77 16.54 2.02
CA GLU A 394 17.46 15.26 2.10
C GLU A 394 16.46 14.09 2.07
N ARG A 395 15.39 14.18 2.86
CA ARG A 395 14.31 13.19 2.90
C ARG A 395 13.63 13.02 1.54
N ARG A 396 13.34 14.13 0.85
CA ARG A 396 12.78 14.07 -0.51
C ARG A 396 13.75 13.43 -1.49
N GLY A 397 15.03 13.76 -1.42
CA GLY A 397 16.08 13.13 -2.23
C GLY A 397 16.11 11.61 -2.05
N LEU A 398 16.11 11.14 -0.80
CA LEU A 398 16.04 9.72 -0.46
C LEU A 398 14.74 9.05 -0.95
N GLY A 399 13.60 9.73 -0.83
CA GLY A 399 12.34 9.24 -1.38
C GLY A 399 12.40 9.06 -2.89
N TRP A 400 12.97 10.02 -3.62
CA TRP A 400 13.16 9.91 -5.07
C TRP A 400 14.17 8.85 -5.47
N MET A 401 15.20 8.57 -4.65
CA MET A 401 16.09 7.43 -4.85
C MET A 401 15.30 6.12 -4.84
N ILE A 402 14.40 5.94 -3.87
CA ILE A 402 13.55 4.75 -3.80
C ILE A 402 12.65 4.63 -5.03
N VAL A 403 11.98 5.73 -5.42
CA VAL A 403 11.14 5.75 -6.65
C VAL A 403 11.98 5.38 -7.87
N ALA A 404 13.18 5.94 -8.03
CA ALA A 404 14.06 5.68 -9.17
C ALA A 404 14.49 4.21 -9.24
N ILE A 405 14.74 3.55 -8.11
CA ILE A 405 15.10 2.13 -8.08
C ILE A 405 13.93 1.26 -8.55
N VAL A 406 12.72 1.51 -8.05
CA VAL A 406 11.54 0.70 -8.39
C VAL A 406 11.12 0.91 -9.84
N CYS A 407 11.14 2.15 -10.33
CA CYS A 407 10.84 2.47 -11.72
C CYS A 407 11.97 2.08 -12.70
N GLY A 408 13.18 1.84 -12.18
CA GLY A 408 14.36 1.51 -12.97
C GLY A 408 14.37 0.08 -13.50
N GLU A 409 15.53 -0.35 -13.97
CA GLU A 409 15.73 -1.66 -14.60
C GLU A 409 15.54 -2.85 -13.65
N VAL A 410 15.51 -2.61 -12.33
CA VAL A 410 15.46 -3.69 -11.33
C VAL A 410 14.11 -4.41 -11.34
N TRP A 411 13.02 -3.66 -11.36
CA TRP A 411 11.65 -4.19 -11.35
C TRP A 411 10.80 -3.69 -12.53
N GLY A 412 11.36 -2.83 -13.39
CA GLY A 412 10.76 -2.45 -14.67
C GLY A 412 9.46 -1.65 -14.59
N GLN A 413 9.13 -1.06 -13.42
CA GLN A 413 7.87 -0.33 -13.20
C GLN A 413 7.94 1.11 -13.76
N LYS A 414 8.28 1.24 -15.05
CA LYS A 414 8.53 2.55 -15.71
C LYS A 414 7.30 3.45 -15.73
N ASP A 415 6.11 2.87 -15.73
CA ASP A 415 4.83 3.58 -15.73
C ASP A 415 4.63 4.47 -14.49
N LEU A 416 5.12 4.03 -13.32
CA LEU A 416 5.06 4.82 -12.08
C LEU A 416 5.86 6.13 -12.13
N TRP A 417 6.82 6.23 -13.05
CA TRP A 417 7.63 7.44 -13.20
C TRP A 417 6.77 8.59 -13.74
N ASP A 418 5.82 8.31 -14.65
CA ASP A 418 5.03 9.30 -15.38
C ASP A 418 3.58 9.52 -14.88
N GLU A 419 3.07 8.66 -13.99
CA GLU A 419 1.83 8.91 -13.21
C GLU A 419 1.87 10.28 -12.49
#